data_AF-A0A8C7VH42-F1
#
_entry.id   AF-A0A8C7VH42-F1
#
_cell.length_a   1.000
_cell.length_b   1.000
_cell.length_c   1.000
_cell.angle_alpha   90.00
_cell.angle_beta   90.00
_cell.angle_gamma   90.00
#
_symmetry.space_group_name_H-M   'P 1'
#
loop_
_entity.id
_entity.type
_entity.pdbx_description
1 polymer ?
#
loop_
_entity_poly.entity_id
_entity_poly.type
_entity_poly.pdbx_seq_one_letter_code
_entity_poly.pdbx_strand_id
1 'polypeptide(L)'
;CSYLHSSVWYGNPSMDGKYMHWDHVLVPHWDPKIAASYPKGRHMPPEDIGSSFYPELGPYSSRDPDLLESHMEQIGAAAAGVLVLSWYPPGLADDNGEPTEDLVPAVLDAAHRHNLKVRNRPTERQTDTFIPLLQKS
;
A
#
# COMPACT_ATOMS: atom_id res chain seq x y z
N CYS A 1 -18.55 -8.06 -11.45
CA CYS A 1 -17.86 -6.87 -10.89
C CYS A 1 -16.65 -7.34 -10.13
N SER A 2 -15.47 -7.21 -10.72
CA SER A 2 -14.20 -7.58 -10.08
C SER A 2 -13.64 -6.38 -9.32
N TYR A 3 -13.11 -6.63 -8.12
CA TYR A 3 -12.48 -5.62 -7.26
C TYR A 3 -10.99 -5.95 -7.14
N LEU A 4 -10.13 -4.94 -7.24
CA LEU A 4 -8.69 -5.11 -7.04
C LEU A 4 -8.27 -4.33 -5.79
N HIS A 5 -7.54 -4.96 -4.87
CA HIS A 5 -7.02 -4.29 -3.68
C HIS A 5 -5.66 -3.64 -4.00
N SER A 6 -5.49 -2.39 -3.62
CA SER A 6 -4.24 -1.64 -3.81
C SER A 6 -3.76 -1.06 -2.49
N SER A 7 -2.45 -1.17 -2.25
CA SER A 7 -1.75 -0.55 -1.13
C SER A 7 -0.74 0.47 -1.66
N VAL A 8 -0.82 1.70 -1.18
CA VAL A 8 -0.02 2.85 -1.66
C VAL A 8 1.11 3.22 -0.70
N TRP A 9 1.62 2.24 0.02
CA TRP A 9 2.58 2.42 1.12
C TRP A 9 4.04 2.12 0.75
N TYR A 10 4.33 1.77 -0.52
CA TYR A 10 5.69 1.44 -0.95
C TYR A 10 6.48 2.71 -1.27
N GLY A 11 7.79 2.71 -0.94
CA GLY A 11 8.65 3.85 -1.20
C GLY A 11 10.10 3.46 -1.48
N ASN A 12 10.84 4.32 -2.18
CA ASN A 12 12.22 4.07 -2.58
C ASN A 12 13.16 5.26 -2.29
N PRO A 13 14.48 5.03 -2.18
CA PRO A 13 15.43 6.10 -1.84
C PRO A 13 15.46 7.26 -2.82
N SER A 14 15.19 7.04 -4.11
CA SER A 14 15.22 8.09 -5.13
C SER A 14 14.09 9.12 -4.97
N MET A 15 12.90 8.68 -4.55
CA MET A 15 11.70 9.54 -4.44
C MET A 15 11.40 9.91 -2.99
N ASP A 16 11.55 8.95 -2.07
CA ASP A 16 11.13 9.06 -0.68
C ASP A 16 12.32 9.19 0.30
N GLY A 17 13.56 9.14 -0.19
CA GLY A 17 14.78 9.23 0.62
C GLY A 17 15.13 7.95 1.40
N LYS A 18 14.22 6.99 1.51
CA LYS A 18 14.42 5.67 2.12
C LYS A 18 13.51 4.61 1.48
N TYR A 19 13.85 3.34 1.66
CA TYR A 19 12.90 2.27 1.37
C TYR A 19 11.77 2.29 2.43
N MET A 20 10.54 2.10 1.98
CA MET A 20 9.36 1.93 2.83
C MET A 20 8.61 0.68 2.40
N HIS A 21 8.17 -0.13 3.37
CA HIS A 21 7.58 -1.46 3.20
C HIS A 21 8.45 -2.52 2.51
N TRP A 22 9.37 -2.15 1.62
CA TRP A 22 10.31 -3.10 1.02
C TRP A 22 11.30 -3.65 2.05
N ASP A 23 11.68 -2.83 3.03
CA ASP A 23 12.62 -3.16 4.11
C ASP A 23 11.90 -3.67 5.37
N HIS A 24 10.74 -4.33 5.19
CA HIS A 24 9.88 -4.77 6.30
C HIS A 24 10.63 -5.61 7.34
N VAL A 25 10.22 -5.50 8.61
CA VAL A 25 10.78 -6.32 9.70
C VAL A 25 10.36 -7.78 9.52
N LEU A 26 11.28 -8.69 9.77
CA LEU A 26 10.97 -10.11 9.92
C LEU A 26 10.12 -10.30 11.18
N VAL A 27 8.82 -10.54 10.98
CA VAL A 27 7.86 -10.69 12.08
C VAL A 27 8.21 -11.95 12.88
N PRO A 28 8.54 -11.83 14.18
CA PRO A 28 8.91 -12.98 14.98
C PRO A 28 7.72 -13.90 15.18
N HIS A 29 7.99 -15.20 15.27
CA HIS A 29 6.98 -16.16 15.70
C HIS A 29 6.50 -15.81 17.12
N TRP A 30 5.20 -16.03 17.41
CA TRP A 30 4.58 -15.67 18.69
C TRP A 30 5.16 -16.46 19.88
N ASP A 31 5.56 -17.71 19.68
CA ASP A 31 6.32 -18.51 20.67
C ASP A 31 7.80 -18.13 20.62
N PRO A 32 8.38 -17.58 21.70
CA PRO A 32 9.78 -17.17 21.77
C PRO A 32 10.78 -18.29 21.50
N LYS A 33 10.44 -19.54 21.85
CA LYS A 33 11.32 -20.70 21.63
C LYS A 33 11.48 -21.00 20.15
N ILE A 34 10.37 -20.88 19.41
CA ILE A 34 10.36 -21.04 17.97
C ILE A 34 11.01 -19.81 17.31
N ALA A 35 10.69 -18.59 17.78
CA ALA A 35 11.26 -17.35 17.26
C ALA A 35 12.79 -17.28 17.36
N ALA A 36 13.40 -17.95 18.34
CA ALA A 36 14.86 -18.03 18.47
C ALA A 36 15.52 -18.81 17.31
N SER A 37 14.77 -19.68 16.62
CA SER A 37 15.27 -20.50 15.51
C SER A 37 15.13 -19.83 14.14
N TYR A 38 14.49 -18.66 14.06
CA TYR A 38 14.28 -17.93 12.81
C TYR A 38 15.16 -16.68 12.71
N PRO A 39 15.53 -16.24 11.50
CA PRO A 39 16.23 -14.98 11.28
C PRO A 39 15.44 -13.80 11.86
N LYS A 40 16.17 -12.83 12.40
CA LYS A 40 15.63 -11.58 12.93
C LYS A 40 16.30 -10.42 12.22
N GLY A 41 15.60 -9.31 12.08
CA GLY A 41 16.12 -8.12 11.42
C GLY A 41 15.10 -7.52 10.45
N ARG A 42 15.60 -6.71 9.54
CA ARG A 42 14.85 -6.11 8.44
C ARG A 42 15.40 -6.63 7.12
N HIS A 43 14.54 -6.71 6.12
CA HIS A 43 14.97 -6.93 4.75
C HIS A 43 15.89 -5.78 4.29
N MET A 44 16.87 -6.08 3.43
CA MET A 44 17.81 -5.10 2.87
C MET A 44 17.65 -4.94 1.35
N PRO A 45 16.71 -4.09 0.88
CA PRO A 45 16.54 -3.83 -0.55
C PRO A 45 17.80 -3.20 -1.17
N PRO A 46 18.07 -3.39 -2.47
CA PRO A 46 17.12 -3.89 -3.47
C PRO A 46 17.11 -5.42 -3.67
N GLU A 47 18.14 -6.17 -3.28
CA GLU A 47 18.20 -7.62 -3.52
C GLU A 47 17.39 -8.45 -2.51
N ASP A 48 17.24 -7.95 -1.29
CA ASP A 48 16.49 -8.59 -0.20
C ASP A 48 15.27 -7.74 0.17
N ILE A 49 14.09 -8.12 -0.34
CA ILE A 49 12.83 -7.40 -0.10
C ILE A 49 11.87 -8.24 0.76
N GLY A 50 10.98 -7.57 1.48
CA GLY A 50 9.90 -8.17 2.27
C GLY A 50 8.77 -8.82 1.47
N SER A 51 9.12 -9.61 0.45
CA SER A 51 8.20 -10.33 -0.42
C SER A 51 8.84 -11.63 -0.89
N SER A 52 8.04 -12.70 -1.01
CA SER A 52 8.50 -13.95 -1.63
C SER A 52 8.65 -13.85 -3.16
N PHE A 53 8.11 -12.78 -3.76
CA PHE A 53 8.16 -12.52 -5.20
C PHE A 53 8.82 -11.17 -5.47
N TYR A 54 9.60 -11.09 -6.54
CA TYR A 54 10.25 -9.86 -6.97
C TYR A 54 9.39 -9.14 -8.03
N PRO A 55 8.98 -7.88 -7.81
CA PRO A 55 8.22 -7.13 -8.81
C PRO A 55 9.09 -6.84 -10.04
N GLU A 56 8.51 -6.92 -11.24
CA GLU A 56 9.19 -6.57 -12.49
C GLU A 56 9.68 -5.11 -12.51
N LEU A 57 8.93 -4.23 -11.84
CA LEU A 57 9.23 -2.81 -11.67
C LEU A 57 10.28 -2.53 -10.58
N GLY A 58 10.80 -3.57 -9.93
CA GLY A 58 11.72 -3.44 -8.78
C GLY A 58 11.05 -2.82 -7.55
N PRO A 59 11.83 -2.44 -6.52
CA PRO A 59 11.32 -1.78 -5.32
C PRO A 59 10.89 -0.35 -5.64
N TYR A 60 9.68 -0.22 -6.14
CA TYR A 60 9.10 1.03 -6.63
C TYR A 60 8.58 1.93 -5.50
N SER A 61 8.32 3.19 -5.84
CA SER A 61 7.58 4.11 -4.97
C SER A 61 6.14 4.23 -5.42
N SER A 62 5.19 4.13 -4.48
CA SER A 62 3.78 4.41 -4.72
C SER A 62 3.51 5.90 -4.98
N ARG A 63 4.50 6.78 -4.74
CA ARG A 63 4.43 8.21 -5.07
C ARG A 63 4.80 8.52 -6.51
N ASP A 64 5.27 7.53 -7.28
CA ASP A 64 5.62 7.72 -8.67
C ASP A 64 4.36 7.86 -9.54
N PRO A 65 4.13 9.04 -10.16
CA PRO A 65 2.94 9.29 -10.97
C PRO A 65 2.89 8.42 -12.23
N ASP A 66 4.04 8.13 -12.86
CA ASP A 66 4.08 7.32 -14.08
C ASP A 66 3.73 5.86 -13.77
N LEU A 67 4.17 5.39 -12.60
CA LEU A 67 3.83 4.07 -12.11
C LEU A 67 2.36 3.97 -11.71
N LEU A 68 1.82 5.01 -11.08
CA LEU A 68 0.40 5.07 -10.72
C LEU A 68 -0.48 4.93 -11.98
N GLU A 69 -0.12 5.61 -13.07
CA GLU A 69 -0.80 5.47 -14.36
C GLU A 69 -0.69 4.03 -14.90
N SER A 70 0.52 3.44 -14.89
CA SER A 70 0.71 2.05 -15.33
C SER A 70 -0.14 1.05 -14.52
N HIS A 71 -0.28 1.26 -13.21
CA HIS A 71 -1.15 0.43 -12.38
C HIS A 71 -2.63 0.57 -12.77
N MET A 72 -3.11 1.78 -13.10
CA MET A 72 -4.48 1.97 -13.57
C MET A 72 -4.73 1.28 -14.92
N GLU A 73 -3.76 1.33 -15.83
CA GLU A 73 -3.81 0.60 -17.11
C GLU A 73 -3.90 -0.91 -16.89
N GLN A 74 -3.09 -1.46 -15.98
CA GLN A 74 -3.13 -2.88 -15.62
C GLN A 74 -4.47 -3.29 -15.02
N ILE A 75 -5.06 -2.45 -14.16
CA ILE A 75 -6.40 -2.67 -13.57
C ILE A 75 -7.47 -2.67 -14.67
N GLY A 76 -7.40 -1.72 -15.60
CA GLY A 76 -8.29 -1.65 -16.76
C GLY A 76 -8.17 -2.87 -17.66
N ALA A 77 -6.93 -3.31 -17.94
CA ALA A 77 -6.65 -4.52 -18.73
C ALA A 77 -7.16 -5.80 -18.04
N ALA A 78 -7.16 -5.83 -16.70
CA ALA A 78 -7.75 -6.91 -15.91
C ALA A 78 -9.28 -6.90 -15.86
N ALA A 79 -9.94 -5.96 -16.58
CA ALA A 79 -11.39 -5.75 -16.58
C ALA A 79 -11.98 -5.52 -15.17
N ALA A 80 -11.19 -4.99 -14.26
CA ALA A 80 -11.64 -4.57 -12.93
C ALA A 80 -12.08 -3.11 -12.99
N GLY A 81 -13.34 -2.84 -12.62
CA GLY A 81 -13.90 -1.48 -12.64
C GLY A 81 -13.82 -0.74 -11.31
N VAL A 82 -13.37 -1.41 -10.24
CA VAL A 82 -13.29 -0.84 -8.90
C VAL A 82 -11.96 -1.19 -8.23
N LEU A 83 -11.21 -0.14 -7.88
CA LEU A 83 -10.03 -0.19 -7.04
C LEU A 83 -10.43 -0.05 -5.56
N VAL A 84 -10.02 -0.99 -4.73
CA VAL A 84 -10.20 -0.93 -3.27
C VAL A 84 -8.88 -0.47 -2.66
N LEU A 85 -8.83 0.80 -2.24
CA LEU A 85 -7.63 1.41 -1.69
C LEU A 85 -7.54 1.12 -0.19
N SER A 86 -6.46 0.46 0.24
CA SER A 86 -6.10 0.36 1.66
C SER A 86 -5.58 1.71 2.12
N TRP A 87 -6.21 2.28 3.15
CA TRP A 87 -5.92 3.64 3.59
C TRP A 87 -5.98 3.75 5.11
N TYR A 88 -5.13 4.61 5.67
CA TYR A 88 -5.13 5.01 7.08
C TYR A 88 -5.62 6.45 7.23
N PRO A 89 -6.37 6.78 8.29
CA PRO A 89 -6.74 8.16 8.61
C PRO A 89 -5.55 9.12 8.62
N PRO A 90 -5.77 10.43 8.38
CA PRO A 90 -4.67 11.40 8.32
C PRO A 90 -3.81 11.37 9.59
N GLY A 91 -2.49 11.39 9.42
CA GLY A 91 -1.53 11.27 10.52
C GLY A 91 -1.39 9.86 11.12
N LEU A 92 -2.06 8.85 10.55
CA LEU A 92 -1.86 7.44 10.90
C LEU A 92 -1.17 6.69 9.77
N ALA A 93 -0.34 5.74 10.16
CA ALA A 93 0.31 4.78 9.29
C ALA A 93 0.32 3.42 10.00
N ASP A 94 0.68 2.36 9.29
CA ASP A 94 1.02 1.12 9.96
C ASP A 94 2.39 1.25 10.66
N ASP A 95 2.72 0.27 11.53
CA ASP A 95 3.96 0.28 12.30
C ASP A 95 5.25 0.27 11.44
N ASN A 96 5.13 0.01 10.13
CA ASN A 96 6.25 -0.15 9.19
C ASN A 96 6.26 0.86 8.04
N GLY A 97 5.33 1.82 8.03
CA GLY A 97 5.16 2.79 6.96
C GLY A 97 5.14 4.24 7.44
N GLU A 98 4.80 5.14 6.52
CA GLU A 98 4.59 6.56 6.76
C GLU A 98 3.15 6.92 6.36
N PRO A 99 2.60 8.05 6.85
CA PRO A 99 1.27 8.49 6.45
C PRO A 99 1.18 8.66 4.92
N THR A 100 0.12 8.12 4.32
CA THR A 100 -0.09 8.08 2.86
C THR A 100 -1.33 8.86 2.42
N GLU A 101 -1.90 9.71 3.28
CA GLU A 101 -3.09 10.50 2.96
C GLU A 101 -2.87 11.48 1.80
N ASP A 102 -1.63 11.92 1.61
CA ASP A 102 -1.19 12.79 0.53
C ASP A 102 -1.38 12.16 -0.85
N LEU A 103 -1.35 10.83 -0.93
CA LEU A 103 -1.50 10.08 -2.18
C LEU A 103 -2.95 9.82 -2.58
N VAL A 104 -3.90 9.94 -1.65
CA VAL A 104 -5.31 9.64 -1.94
C VAL A 104 -5.86 10.51 -3.08
N PRO A 105 -5.65 11.85 -3.10
CA PRO A 105 -6.10 12.67 -4.22
C PRO A 105 -5.49 12.24 -5.56
N ALA A 106 -4.19 11.95 -5.58
CA ALA A 106 -3.49 11.51 -6.79
C ALA A 106 -4.05 10.19 -7.35
N VAL A 107 -4.33 9.22 -6.46
CA VAL A 107 -4.94 7.94 -6.82
C VAL A 107 -6.36 8.12 -7.36
N LEU A 108 -7.17 8.98 -6.72
CA LEU A 108 -8.52 9.28 -7.19
C LEU A 108 -8.51 9.93 -8.57
N ASP A 109 -7.60 10.87 -8.80
CA ASP A 109 -7.46 11.57 -10.08
C ASP A 109 -6.99 10.61 -11.19
N ALA A 110 -6.01 9.75 -10.92
CA ALA A 110 -5.55 8.73 -11.85
C ALA A 110 -6.66 7.72 -12.18
N ALA A 111 -7.35 7.20 -11.17
CA ALA A 111 -8.48 6.30 -11.38
C ALA A 111 -9.59 6.94 -12.23
N HIS A 112 -9.89 8.22 -11.99
CA HIS A 112 -10.88 8.95 -12.77
C HIS A 112 -10.49 9.09 -14.25
N ARG A 113 -9.21 9.37 -14.55
CA ARG A 113 -8.70 9.42 -15.94
C ARG A 113 -8.90 8.09 -16.69
N HIS A 114 -8.81 6.96 -15.99
CA HIS A 114 -8.99 5.61 -16.55
C HIS A 114 -10.41 5.06 -16.43
N ASN A 115 -11.40 5.89 -16.07
CA ASN A 115 -12.80 5.47 -15.85
C ASN A 115 -12.96 4.37 -14.78
N LEU A 116 -12.06 4.34 -13.79
CA LEU A 116 -12.10 3.41 -12.66
C LEU A 116 -12.80 4.07 -11.46
N LYS A 117 -13.51 3.27 -10.67
CA LYS A 117 -14.07 3.71 -9.38
C LYS A 117 -13.14 3.35 -8.25
N VAL A 118 -13.06 4.18 -7.21
CA VAL A 118 -12.26 3.90 -6.02
C VAL A 118 -13.16 3.71 -4.80
N ARG A 119 -12.86 2.72 -3.97
CA ARG A 119 -13.48 2.50 -2.66
C ARG A 119 -12.40 2.43 -1.60
N ASN A 120 -12.50 3.25 -0.57
CA ASN A 120 -11.56 3.20 0.54
C ASN A 120 -11.90 2.07 1.51
N ARG A 121 -10.88 1.33 1.93
CA ARG A 121 -10.95 0.37 3.03
C ARG A 121 -10.03 0.86 4.15
N PRO A 122 -10.58 1.29 5.30
CA PRO A 122 -9.76 1.61 6.45
C PRO A 122 -9.04 0.35 6.96
N THR A 123 -7.73 0.47 7.21
CA THR A 123 -6.88 -0.68 7.58
C THR A 123 -6.91 -0.98 9.09
N GLU A 124 -7.42 -0.07 9.92
CA GLU A 124 -7.57 -0.31 11.36
C GLU A 124 -8.87 -1.05 11.71
N ARG A 125 -8.80 -1.99 12.67
CA ARG A 125 -10.00 -2.44 13.39
C ARG A 125 -10.51 -1.24 14.17
N GLN A 126 -11.51 -0.53 13.63
CA GLN A 126 -12.31 0.39 14.44
C GLN A 126 -12.88 -0.42 15.61
N THR A 127 -12.25 -0.34 16.78
CA THR A 127 -12.98 -0.56 18.02
C THR A 127 -13.95 0.61 18.12
N ASP A 128 -15.19 0.38 17.71
CA ASP A 128 -16.38 1.16 18.01
C ASP A 128 -16.23 2.69 17.98
N THR A 129 -15.99 3.28 16.81
CA THR A 129 -16.38 4.68 16.62
C THR A 129 -16.91 4.90 15.21
N PHE A 130 -18.24 5.00 15.12
CA PHE A 130 -18.99 5.48 13.98
C PHE A 130 -18.31 6.69 13.32
N ILE A 131 -17.80 6.52 12.10
CA ILE A 131 -17.55 7.66 11.20
C ILE A 131 -18.88 7.94 10.49
N PRO A 132 -19.55 9.08 10.73
CA PRO A 132 -20.73 9.43 9.98
C PRO A 132 -20.32 9.71 8.53
N LEU A 133 -20.92 8.96 7.61
CA LEU A 133 -20.96 9.24 6.18
C LEU A 133 -21.25 10.74 5.95
N LEU A 134 -20.24 11.49 5.51
CA LEU A 134 -20.45 12.77 4.84
C LEU A 134 -20.90 12.49 3.41
N GLN A 135 -22.18 12.11 3.28
CA GLN A 135 -23.00 12.44 2.11
C GLN A 135 -23.88 13.62 2.50
N LYS A 136 -23.54 14.81 2.01
CA LYS A 136 -24.45 15.93 1.75
C LYS A 136 -23.91 16.59 0.47
N SER A 137 -24.56 16.47 -0.68
CA SER A 137 -25.81 17.15 -1.09
C SER A 137 -25.77 18.64 -0.83
#